data_AF-A0AA86VWY4-F1
#
_entry.id   AF-A0AA86VWY4-F1
#
_cell.length_a   1.000
_cell.length_b   1.000
_cell.length_c   1.000
_cell.angle_alpha   90.00
_cell.angle_beta   90.00
_cell.angle_gamma   90.00
#
_symmetry.space_group_name_H-M   'P 1'
#
loop_
_entity.id
_entity.type
_entity.pdbx_description
1 polymer ?
#
loop_
_entity_poly.entity_id
_entity_poly.type
_entity_poly.pdbx_seq_one_letter_code
_entity_poly.pdbx_strand_id
1 'polypeptide(L)'
;MGSGSTYVTVAVLVVAGCLMCNTKEVSAQCGVSVNDLVSQCSKYVQKTGPMIKPSAACCAVVRKIDVPCACKLITKEVASLISIPKSVFVGRSCGLNLPPGMQCGAIKIPPSAK
;
A
#
# COMPACT_ATOMS: atom_id res chain seq x y z
N MET A 1 3.89 -44.32 -34.40
CA MET A 1 3.02 -43.58 -33.46
C MET A 1 3.87 -42.57 -32.71
N GLY A 2 3.98 -41.35 -33.24
CA GLY A 2 4.70 -40.25 -32.61
C GLY A 2 3.74 -39.19 -32.08
N SER A 3 4.26 -38.36 -31.20
CA SER A 3 3.84 -36.96 -31.02
C SER A 3 2.67 -36.65 -30.06
N GLY A 4 2.11 -37.62 -29.34
CA GLY A 4 1.07 -37.34 -28.32
C GLY A 4 1.60 -37.16 -26.90
N SER A 5 2.56 -38.00 -26.48
CA SER A 5 2.94 -38.12 -25.06
C SER A 5 3.84 -36.98 -24.57
N THR A 6 4.80 -36.54 -25.38
CA THR A 6 5.71 -35.43 -25.05
C THR A 6 5.00 -34.08 -25.03
N TYR A 7 3.98 -33.87 -25.85
CA TYR A 7 3.23 -32.60 -25.89
C TYR A 7 2.48 -32.36 -24.58
N VAL A 8 1.92 -33.42 -24.00
CA VAL A 8 1.23 -33.37 -22.70
C VAL A 8 2.21 -33.06 -21.58
N THR A 9 3.43 -33.62 -21.62
CA THR A 9 4.47 -33.33 -20.60
C THR A 9 4.94 -31.88 -20.68
N VAL A 10 5.14 -31.34 -21.88
CA VAL A 10 5.52 -29.93 -22.09
C VAL A 10 4.40 -28.99 -21.65
N ALA A 11 3.14 -29.32 -21.97
CA ALA A 11 1.98 -28.52 -21.55
C ALA A 11 1.84 -28.46 -20.02
N VAL A 12 2.07 -29.57 -19.30
CA VAL A 12 2.04 -29.61 -17.83
C VAL A 12 3.18 -28.78 -17.21
N LEU A 13 4.39 -28.80 -17.79
CA LEU A 13 5.52 -27.98 -17.33
C LEU A 13 5.26 -26.48 -17.51
N VAL A 14 4.60 -26.06 -18.60
CA VAL A 14 4.22 -24.66 -18.83
C VAL A 14 3.13 -24.21 -17.86
N VAL A 15 2.12 -25.06 -17.58
CA VAL A 15 1.05 -24.73 -16.63
C VAL A 15 1.55 -24.69 -15.17
N ALA A 16 2.44 -25.62 -14.79
CA ALA A 16 3.10 -25.58 -13.48
C ALA A 16 4.05 -24.36 -13.35
N GLY A 17 4.75 -24.01 -14.43
CA GLY A 17 5.56 -22.78 -14.51
C GLY A 17 4.73 -21.50 -14.40
N CYS A 18 3.55 -21.46 -15.02
CA CYS A 18 2.60 -20.35 -14.88
C CYS A 18 1.92 -20.30 -13.50
N LEU A 19 1.82 -21.41 -12.76
CA LEU A 19 1.33 -21.39 -11.39
C LEU A 19 2.31 -20.67 -10.44
N MET A 20 3.60 -20.61 -10.80
CA MET A 20 4.60 -19.76 -10.15
C MET A 20 4.50 -18.28 -10.55
N CYS A 21 3.49 -17.87 -11.33
CA CYS A 21 3.13 -16.47 -11.56
C CYS A 21 2.02 -15.99 -10.61
N ASN A 22 1.60 -16.81 -9.64
CA ASN A 22 0.85 -16.33 -8.48
C ASN A 22 1.81 -15.93 -7.36
N THR A 23 2.79 -15.07 -7.67
CA THR A 23 3.29 -14.17 -6.66
C THR A 23 2.14 -13.26 -6.25
N LYS A 24 1.35 -13.72 -5.27
CA LYS A 24 0.78 -12.83 -4.25
C LYS A 24 1.92 -12.26 -3.41
N GLU A 25 2.95 -11.74 -4.07
CA GLU A 25 3.81 -10.76 -3.49
C GLU A 25 2.98 -9.49 -3.47
N VAL A 26 2.14 -9.40 -2.46
CA VAL A 26 1.94 -8.15 -1.74
C VAL A 26 3.31 -7.78 -1.17
N SER A 27 4.24 -7.46 -2.05
CA SER A 27 5.61 -7.10 -1.74
C SER A 27 5.48 -5.93 -0.80
N ALA A 28 6.17 -5.99 0.34
CA ALA A 28 6.13 -4.95 1.34
C ALA A 28 6.62 -3.65 0.70
N GLN A 29 5.69 -2.91 0.10
CA GLN A 29 5.96 -1.67 -0.59
C GLN A 29 6.34 -0.68 0.51
N CYS A 30 7.63 -0.38 0.60
CA CYS A 30 8.20 0.59 1.53
C CYS A 30 8.21 0.15 2.99
N GLY A 31 8.55 -1.12 3.23
CA GLY A 31 8.77 -1.66 4.59
C GLY A 31 7.49 -2.05 5.32
N VAL A 32 6.33 -1.95 4.66
CA VAL A 32 5.04 -2.34 5.20
C VAL A 32 4.26 -3.19 4.19
N SER A 33 3.53 -4.18 4.70
CA SER A 33 2.54 -4.89 3.89
C SER A 33 1.32 -4.00 3.70
N VAL A 34 0.92 -3.74 2.44
CA VAL A 34 -0.29 -2.95 2.18
C VAL A 34 -1.54 -3.56 2.80
N ASN A 35 -1.58 -4.90 2.95
CA ASN A 35 -2.69 -5.60 3.59
C ASN A 35 -2.78 -5.27 5.09
N ASP A 36 -1.65 -5.17 5.81
CA ASP A 36 -1.61 -4.71 7.20
C ASP A 36 -2.08 -3.26 7.32
N LEU A 37 -1.64 -2.39 6.41
CA LEU A 37 -2.06 -0.99 6.40
C LEU A 37 -3.57 -0.85 6.16
N VAL A 38 -4.12 -1.61 5.23
CA VAL A 38 -5.57 -1.61 4.95
C VAL A 38 -6.33 -2.19 6.15
N SER A 39 -5.89 -3.32 6.70
CA SER A 39 -6.55 -3.98 7.82
C SER A 39 -6.57 -3.10 9.09
N GLN A 40 -5.45 -2.45 9.41
CA GLN A 40 -5.31 -1.69 10.65
C GLN A 40 -5.72 -0.21 10.51
N CYS A 41 -5.52 0.40 9.33
CA CYS A 41 -5.62 1.85 9.17
C CYS A 41 -6.72 2.35 8.22
N SER A 42 -7.35 1.48 7.39
CA SER A 42 -8.35 1.91 6.38
C SER A 42 -9.46 2.80 6.95
N LYS A 43 -9.99 2.44 8.13
CA LYS A 43 -11.05 3.19 8.82
C LYS A 43 -10.67 4.63 9.16
N TYR A 44 -9.38 4.92 9.33
CA TYR A 44 -8.89 6.24 9.72
C TYR A 44 -8.53 7.12 8.51
N VAL A 45 -8.35 6.53 7.32
CA VAL A 45 -7.89 7.24 6.11
C VAL A 45 -8.97 7.33 5.01
N GLN A 46 -10.07 6.61 5.16
CA GLN A 46 -11.21 6.66 4.25
C GLN A 46 -11.85 8.06 4.14
N LYS A 47 -12.40 8.36 2.96
CA LYS A 47 -12.98 9.68 2.64
C LYS A 47 -14.17 10.05 3.53
N THR A 48 -15.02 9.08 3.81
CA THR A 48 -16.24 9.25 4.61
C THR A 48 -15.95 9.21 6.11
N GLY A 49 -16.87 9.77 6.91
CA GLY A 49 -16.80 9.77 8.37
C GLY A 49 -15.87 10.84 8.97
N PRO A 50 -15.81 10.92 10.30
CA PRO A 50 -15.00 11.91 11.01
C PRO A 50 -13.49 11.63 10.90
N MET A 51 -12.68 12.65 11.17
CA MET A 51 -11.24 12.48 11.41
C MET A 51 -11.05 11.99 12.85
N ILE A 52 -10.59 10.75 13.01
CA ILE A 52 -10.42 10.09 14.31
C ILE A 52 -8.96 9.70 14.53
N LYS A 53 -8.51 9.75 15.79
CA LYS A 53 -7.14 9.39 16.17
C LYS A 53 -6.90 7.90 15.86
N PRO A 54 -5.76 7.53 15.24
CA PRO A 54 -5.44 6.14 14.93
C PRO A 54 -5.28 5.28 16.20
N SER A 55 -5.58 3.99 16.06
CA SER A 55 -5.29 2.99 17.09
C SER A 55 -3.78 2.74 17.23
N ALA A 56 -3.37 2.19 18.37
CA ALA A 56 -1.98 1.79 18.59
C ALA A 56 -1.49 0.77 17.54
N ALA A 57 -2.35 -0.17 17.14
CA ALA A 57 -2.05 -1.15 16.09
C ALA A 57 -1.83 -0.48 14.73
N CYS A 58 -2.66 0.48 14.35
CA CYS A 58 -2.45 1.28 13.14
C CYS A 58 -1.10 2.04 13.21
N CYS A 59 -0.80 2.67 14.34
CA CYS A 59 0.48 3.38 14.49
C CYS A 59 1.70 2.47 14.45
N ALA A 60 1.61 1.24 14.97
CA ALA A 60 2.71 0.26 14.90
C ALA A 60 3.07 -0.12 13.46
N VAL A 61 2.07 -0.19 12.59
CA VAL A 61 2.23 -0.44 11.15
C VAL A 61 2.76 0.82 10.44
N VAL A 62 2.13 1.97 10.68
CA VAL A 62 2.46 3.26 10.05
C VAL A 62 3.90 3.68 10.35
N ARG A 63 4.41 3.42 11.56
CA ARG A 63 5.79 3.74 11.95
C ARG A 63 6.87 2.97 11.18
N LYS A 64 6.51 1.85 10.54
CA LYS A 64 7.43 1.04 9.72
C LYS A 64 7.52 1.54 8.27
N ILE A 65 6.66 2.48 7.89
CA ILE A 65 6.61 3.00 6.52
C ILE A 65 7.86 3.82 6.24
N ASP A 66 8.57 3.45 5.17
CA ASP A 66 9.56 4.32 4.55
C ASP A 66 8.84 5.41 3.75
N VAL A 67 8.72 6.61 4.33
CA VAL A 67 8.01 7.74 3.72
C VAL A 67 8.56 8.10 2.33
N PRO A 68 9.88 8.22 2.09
CA PRO A 68 10.41 8.52 0.76
C PRO A 68 10.00 7.50 -0.30
N CYS A 69 10.05 6.20 0.02
CA CYS A 69 9.57 5.14 -0.87
C CYS A 69 8.06 5.24 -1.07
N ALA A 70 7.28 5.37 0.02
CA ALA A 70 5.82 5.35 -0.07
C ALA A 70 5.32 6.51 -0.94
N CYS A 71 5.96 7.67 -0.82
CA CYS A 71 5.68 8.83 -1.65
C CYS A 71 5.87 8.57 -3.15
N LYS A 72 6.83 7.74 -3.56
CA LYS A 72 6.99 7.39 -4.99
C LYS A 72 5.81 6.60 -5.54
N LEU A 73 5.06 5.92 -4.68
CA LEU A 73 3.91 5.09 -5.04
C LEU A 73 2.57 5.85 -4.97
N ILE A 74 2.56 7.06 -4.39
CA ILE A 74 1.35 7.89 -4.31
C ILE A 74 1.08 8.53 -5.67
N THR A 75 0.24 7.87 -6.46
CA THR A 75 -0.32 8.43 -7.70
C THR A 75 -1.60 9.21 -7.42
N LYS A 76 -2.08 9.98 -8.41
CA LYS A 76 -3.37 10.70 -8.30
C LYS A 76 -4.56 9.77 -8.05
N GLU A 77 -4.51 8.57 -8.62
CA GLU A 77 -5.56 7.55 -8.44
C GLU A 77 -5.59 7.07 -6.99
N VAL A 78 -4.44 6.70 -6.41
CA VAL A 78 -4.33 6.30 -4.99
C VAL A 78 -4.80 7.44 -4.08
N ALA A 79 -4.36 8.66 -4.36
CA ALA A 79 -4.78 9.84 -3.62
C ALA A 79 -6.30 10.10 -3.70
N SER A 80 -6.97 9.64 -4.78
CA SER A 80 -8.41 9.74 -4.95
C SER A 80 -9.18 8.61 -4.26
N LEU A 81 -8.53 7.56 -3.76
CA LEU A 81 -9.24 6.51 -3.01
C LEU A 81 -9.36 6.84 -1.51
N ILE A 82 -8.45 7.66 -1.00
CA ILE A 82 -8.37 8.01 0.42
C ILE A 82 -8.53 9.52 0.65
N SER A 83 -8.69 9.92 1.91
CA SER A 83 -8.61 11.32 2.31
C SER A 83 -7.17 11.68 2.65
N ILE A 84 -6.52 12.45 1.78
CA ILE A 84 -5.18 13.00 2.02
C ILE A 84 -5.04 13.72 3.36
N PRO A 85 -5.96 14.62 3.79
CA PRO A 85 -5.80 15.27 5.09
C PRO A 85 -5.88 14.27 6.26
N LYS A 86 -6.72 13.23 6.16
CA LYS A 86 -6.81 12.21 7.21
C LYS A 86 -5.61 11.27 7.23
N SER A 87 -5.09 10.85 6.08
CA SER A 87 -3.89 10.00 6.03
C SER A 87 -2.67 10.74 6.59
N VAL A 88 -2.54 12.04 6.29
CA VAL A 88 -1.51 12.90 6.86
C VAL A 88 -1.70 13.09 8.36
N PHE A 89 -2.94 13.29 8.82
CA PHE A 89 -3.26 13.35 10.24
C PHE A 89 -2.88 12.07 10.97
N VAL A 90 -3.21 10.90 10.42
CA VAL A 90 -2.81 9.59 10.97
C VAL A 90 -1.30 9.46 11.03
N GLY A 91 -0.61 9.76 9.93
CA GLY A 91 0.86 9.71 9.87
C GLY A 91 1.51 10.59 10.94
N ARG A 92 1.14 11.87 11.00
CA ARG A 92 1.67 12.80 12.01
C ARG A 92 1.31 12.38 13.43
N SER A 93 0.08 11.92 13.66
CA SER A 93 -0.38 11.42 14.98
C SER A 93 0.42 10.20 15.46
N CYS A 94 0.90 9.37 14.53
CA CYS A 94 1.73 8.20 14.84
C CYS A 94 3.24 8.54 14.93
N GLY A 95 3.64 9.79 14.65
CA GLY A 95 5.02 10.26 14.72
C GLY A 95 5.80 10.17 13.41
N LEU A 96 5.15 9.98 12.26
CA LEU A 96 5.83 10.11 10.97
C LEU A 96 6.15 11.58 10.67
N ASN A 97 7.34 11.81 10.13
CA ASN A 97 7.74 13.13 9.68
C ASN A 97 7.15 13.45 8.29
N LEU A 98 6.02 14.15 8.29
CA LEU A 98 5.34 14.61 7.07
C LEU A 98 5.28 16.15 7.08
N PRO A 99 6.38 16.85 6.73
CA PRO A 99 6.40 18.31 6.76
C PRO A 99 5.39 18.90 5.76
N PRO A 100 4.74 20.02 6.13
CA PRO A 100 3.81 20.69 5.23
C PRO A 100 4.53 21.16 3.95
N GLY A 101 3.88 21.00 2.80
CA GLY A 101 4.44 21.37 1.50
C GLY A 101 5.41 20.35 0.89
N MET A 102 5.75 19.27 1.60
CA MET A 102 6.51 18.15 1.04
C MET A 102 5.83 17.60 -0.22
N GLN A 103 6.61 17.39 -1.28
CA GLN A 103 6.13 16.67 -2.47
C GLN A 103 6.18 15.17 -2.19
N CYS A 104 5.04 14.51 -2.38
CA CYS A 104 4.87 13.09 -2.14
C CYS A 104 4.16 12.48 -3.35
N GLY A 105 4.96 11.99 -4.31
CA GLY A 105 4.44 11.50 -5.59
C GLY A 105 3.70 12.61 -6.34
N ALA A 106 2.44 12.37 -6.70
CA ALA A 106 1.63 13.34 -7.43
C ALA A 106 0.89 14.36 -6.54
N ILE A 107 1.08 14.34 -5.20
CA ILE A 107 0.42 15.24 -4.26
C ILE A 107 1.41 16.05 -3.43
N LYS A 108 0.94 17.19 -2.90
CA LYS A 108 1.63 17.97 -1.88
C LYS A 108 0.99 17.72 -0.53
N ILE A 109 1.81 17.49 0.49
CA ILE A 109 1.35 17.25 1.85
C ILE A 109 0.71 18.54 2.40
N PRO A 110 -0.59 18.52 2.76
CA PRO A 110 -1.26 19.68 3.33
C PRO A 110 -0.68 20.09 4.69
N PRO A 111 -0.88 21.36 5.09
CA PRO A 111 -0.66 21.77 6.48
C PRO A 111 -1.52 20.93 7.43
N SER A 112 -1.12 20.88 8.70
CA SER A 112 -1.93 20.17 9.70
C SER A 112 -3.32 20.78 9.72
N ALA A 113 -4.34 19.94 9.54
CA ALA A 113 -5.71 20.37 9.77
C ALA A 113 -5.78 20.84 11.23
N LYS A 114 -6.17 22.11 11.40
CA LYS A 114 -6.35 22.76 12.70
C LYS A 114 -7.69 22.35 13.28
#